data_AF-A0A3A8ZVS1-F1
#
_entry.id   AF-A0A3A8ZVS1-F1
#
_cell.length_a   1.000
_cell.length_b   1.000
_cell.length_c   1.000
_cell.angle_alpha   90.00
_cell.angle_beta   90.00
_cell.angle_gamma   90.00
#
_symmetry.space_group_name_H-M   'P 1'
#
loop_
_entity.id
_entity.type
_entity.pdbx_description
1 polymer ?
#
loop_
_entity_poly.entity_id
_entity_poly.type
_entity_poly.pdbx_seq_one_letter_code
_entity_poly.pdbx_strand_id
1 'polypeptide(L)'
;MKVAVLGGTKNVEEMGMLFQSSVEIAFFLDNNEAAAGKILNHKKIYSPYDFPRDVVDYIVILVYDFKPINQELISLGVAKEKILNFCAEEMDFRAFEDIFQTVYAEKFRLMLRIAYMERQISKLQERQKHFEQNYIYEAADILAGGEIVLPRICSVEDTCEEIISKKCSMSRYGDGEFEIILGQKAVYQKNDNNLAERLREILLTNLDNHIVALADDYGAMRQLREENKGTIRRYMTEEKRKSHYDLLNMEKQYYNAYISRPYVIYPHEEREKAEQRFRNLKRIWEDQEVLLVEGDRTRMGVGNDLFDNARQIKRIIAPNENAFDVYEEIYRASLRHGEGKLILIALGPAATVLAYDLAKEGYWAIDIGHLDLEYEWFLKGEGYSYIPHKYNNEVLGDSNVIPVTEEAYFASIVESVV
;
A
#
# COMPACT_ATOMS: atom_id res chain seq x y z
N MET A 1 -21.44 16.89 -28.73
CA MET A 1 -20.71 15.72 -28.18
C MET A 1 -20.30 16.05 -26.75
N LYS A 2 -20.33 15.09 -25.83
CA LYS A 2 -19.93 15.28 -24.43
C LYS A 2 -18.69 14.44 -24.12
N VAL A 3 -17.69 15.05 -23.50
CA VAL A 3 -16.46 14.36 -23.11
C VAL A 3 -16.18 14.52 -21.62
N ALA A 4 -15.58 13.49 -21.03
CA ALA A 4 -14.87 13.60 -19.76
C ALA A 4 -13.39 13.84 -20.03
N VAL A 5 -12.70 14.59 -19.18
CA VAL A 5 -11.24 14.77 -19.28
C VAL A 5 -10.56 14.29 -18.02
N LEU A 6 -9.55 13.44 -18.19
CA LEU A 6 -8.65 13.00 -17.12
C LEU A 6 -7.27 13.63 -17.29
N GLY A 7 -6.80 14.32 -16.24
CA GLY A 7 -5.56 15.07 -16.25
C GLY A 7 -5.68 16.49 -16.83
N GLY A 8 -4.57 17.23 -16.86
CA GLY A 8 -4.55 18.60 -17.41
C GLY A 8 -5.23 19.68 -16.54
N THR A 9 -5.60 19.37 -15.30
CA THR A 9 -6.31 20.29 -14.38
C THR A 9 -5.54 21.56 -14.05
N LYS A 10 -4.22 21.59 -14.27
CA LYS A 10 -3.38 22.79 -14.15
C LYS A 10 -3.38 23.70 -15.39
N ASN A 11 -3.86 23.19 -16.52
CA ASN A 11 -3.83 23.85 -17.84
C ASN A 11 -5.25 24.12 -18.36
N VAL A 12 -6.24 24.24 -17.48
CA VAL A 12 -7.67 24.32 -17.85
C VAL A 12 -7.97 25.54 -18.72
N GLU A 13 -7.27 26.66 -18.52
CA GLU A 13 -7.42 27.85 -19.36
C GLU A 13 -6.99 27.59 -20.81
N GLU A 14 -5.92 26.80 -21.01
CA GLU A 14 -5.41 26.44 -22.33
C GLU A 14 -6.26 25.37 -23.02
N MET A 15 -6.98 24.55 -22.25
CA MET A 15 -7.90 23.54 -22.77
C MET A 15 -9.13 24.13 -23.46
N GLY A 16 -9.50 25.38 -23.19
CA GLY A 16 -10.66 26.03 -23.81
C GLY A 16 -10.55 26.12 -25.34
N MET A 17 -9.34 26.12 -25.89
CA MET A 17 -9.07 26.12 -27.34
C MET A 17 -8.81 24.73 -27.90
N LEU A 18 -8.75 23.69 -27.06
CA LEU A 18 -8.41 22.34 -27.47
C LEU A 18 -9.54 21.67 -28.26
N PHE A 19 -10.77 21.85 -27.78
CA PHE A 19 -11.96 21.19 -28.29
C PHE A 19 -12.70 22.06 -29.32
N GLN A 20 -13.42 21.42 -30.24
CA GLN A 20 -14.37 22.11 -31.11
C GLN A 20 -15.49 22.74 -30.28
N SER A 21 -16.09 23.83 -30.78
CA SER A 21 -17.20 24.53 -30.08
C SER A 21 -18.46 23.67 -29.88
N SER A 22 -18.60 22.59 -30.66
CA SER A 22 -19.66 21.58 -30.56
C SER A 22 -19.44 20.51 -29.48
N VAL A 23 -18.26 20.52 -28.85
CA VAL A 23 -17.85 19.57 -27.82
C VAL A 23 -17.97 20.23 -26.45
N GLU A 24 -18.72 19.58 -25.56
CA GLU A 24 -18.86 20.00 -24.18
C GLU A 24 -18.02 19.10 -23.27
N ILE A 25 -17.16 19.71 -22.45
CA ILE A 25 -16.58 19.01 -21.30
C ILE A 25 -17.68 18.85 -20.24
N ALA A 26 -18.15 17.63 -20.04
CA ALA A 26 -19.21 17.33 -19.07
C ALA A 26 -18.70 17.40 -17.63
N PHE A 27 -17.52 16.83 -17.38
CA PHE A 27 -16.85 16.80 -16.09
C PHE A 27 -15.36 16.43 -16.23
N PHE A 28 -14.63 16.59 -15.13
CA PHE A 28 -13.24 16.15 -15.01
C PHE A 28 -13.13 14.89 -14.16
N LEU A 29 -12.08 14.13 -14.41
CA LEU A 29 -11.70 12.94 -13.66
C LEU A 29 -10.35 13.17 -12.97
N ASP A 30 -10.27 12.88 -11.68
CA ASP A 30 -9.04 13.00 -10.89
C ASP A 30 -8.99 11.90 -9.81
N ASN A 31 -7.87 11.17 -9.72
CA ASN A 31 -7.65 10.12 -8.71
C ASN A 31 -7.44 10.68 -7.30
N ASN A 32 -7.29 12.00 -7.14
CA ASN A 32 -7.21 12.62 -5.83
C ASN A 32 -8.60 12.74 -5.18
N GLU A 33 -8.85 11.95 -4.12
CA GLU A 33 -10.11 12.01 -3.36
C GLU A 33 -10.44 13.42 -2.86
N ALA A 34 -9.44 14.20 -2.46
CA ALA A 34 -9.66 15.57 -2.01
C ALA A 34 -10.11 16.51 -3.14
N ALA A 35 -9.96 16.10 -4.40
CA ALA A 35 -10.46 16.82 -5.56
C ALA A 35 -11.89 16.37 -5.94
N ALA A 36 -12.29 15.14 -5.61
CA ALA A 36 -13.60 14.61 -5.92
C ALA A 36 -14.73 15.48 -5.32
N GLY A 37 -15.75 15.77 -6.12
CA GLY A 37 -16.87 16.62 -5.73
C GLY A 37 -16.61 18.13 -5.81
N LYS A 38 -15.36 18.58 -5.97
CA LYS A 38 -15.05 20.00 -6.19
C LYS A 38 -15.48 20.46 -7.59
N ILE A 39 -15.62 21.78 -7.74
CA ILE A 39 -15.96 22.42 -9.01
C ILE A 39 -14.71 23.06 -9.60
N LEU A 40 -14.38 22.70 -10.83
CA LEU A 40 -13.33 23.29 -11.64
C LEU A 40 -13.96 23.87 -12.90
N ASN A 41 -13.84 25.18 -13.09
CA ASN A 41 -14.41 25.91 -14.22
C ASN A 41 -15.91 25.59 -14.46
N HIS A 42 -16.71 25.65 -13.40
CA HIS A 42 -18.15 25.31 -13.39
C HIS A 42 -18.49 23.84 -13.69
N LYS A 43 -17.50 22.94 -13.77
CA LYS A 43 -17.70 21.50 -13.98
C LYS A 43 -17.27 20.72 -12.74
N LYS A 44 -17.99 19.64 -12.43
CA LYS A 44 -17.68 18.79 -11.28
C LYS A 44 -16.46 17.91 -11.58
N ILE A 45 -15.65 17.65 -10.57
CA ILE A 45 -14.60 16.62 -10.60
C ILE A 45 -15.18 15.33 -10.01
N TYR A 46 -15.01 14.21 -10.71
CA TYR A 46 -15.35 12.88 -10.22
C TYR A 46 -14.10 12.04 -10.01
N SER A 47 -14.25 11.02 -9.18
CA SER A 47 -13.29 9.94 -9.06
C SER A 47 -13.38 9.02 -10.28
N PRO A 48 -12.27 8.52 -10.82
CA PRO A 48 -12.29 7.48 -11.86
C PRO A 48 -12.98 6.18 -11.43
N TYR A 49 -13.11 5.93 -10.12
CA TYR A 49 -13.84 4.78 -9.59
C TYR A 49 -15.37 4.97 -9.56
N ASP A 50 -15.85 6.21 -9.48
CA ASP A 50 -17.28 6.55 -9.41
C ASP A 50 -17.61 7.83 -10.18
N PHE A 51 -18.17 7.68 -11.38
CA PHE A 51 -18.56 8.77 -12.25
C PHE A 51 -19.69 8.36 -13.21
N PRO A 52 -20.50 9.32 -13.71
CA PRO A 52 -21.59 9.01 -14.64
C PRO A 52 -21.03 8.66 -16.03
N ARG A 53 -20.82 7.37 -16.29
CA ARG A 53 -20.21 6.87 -17.54
C ARG A 53 -21.10 7.08 -18.77
N ASP A 54 -22.42 6.98 -18.60
CA ASP A 54 -23.38 7.01 -19.71
C ASP A 54 -23.67 8.42 -20.24
N VAL A 55 -23.17 9.47 -19.58
CA VAL A 55 -23.42 10.86 -20.00
C VAL A 55 -22.32 11.45 -20.88
N VAL A 56 -21.28 10.66 -21.18
CA VAL A 56 -20.17 11.06 -22.06
C VAL A 56 -19.96 10.05 -23.19
N ASP A 57 -19.61 10.60 -24.35
CA ASP A 57 -19.27 9.85 -25.55
C ASP A 57 -17.83 9.30 -25.45
N TYR A 58 -16.91 10.13 -24.96
CA TYR A 58 -15.49 9.80 -24.81
C TYR A 58 -14.89 10.26 -23.48
N ILE A 59 -13.84 9.57 -23.04
CA ILE A 59 -12.94 9.96 -21.97
C ILE A 59 -11.60 10.33 -22.60
N VAL A 60 -11.21 11.60 -22.52
CA VAL A 60 -9.95 12.12 -23.07
C VAL A 60 -8.89 12.13 -21.97
N ILE A 61 -7.83 11.37 -22.17
CA ILE A 61 -6.71 11.28 -21.21
C ILE A 61 -5.55 12.15 -21.69
N LEU A 62 -5.23 13.18 -20.91
CA LEU A 62 -4.19 14.18 -21.21
C LEU A 62 -2.82 13.85 -20.60
N VAL A 63 -2.61 12.62 -20.14
CA VAL A 63 -1.39 12.19 -19.44
C VAL A 63 -0.55 11.30 -20.36
N TYR A 64 0.78 11.42 -20.32
CA TYR A 64 1.70 10.57 -21.10
C TYR A 64 1.77 9.13 -20.57
N ASP A 65 1.73 8.95 -19.24
CA ASP A 65 1.67 7.65 -18.58
C ASP A 65 0.24 7.09 -18.55
N PHE A 66 -0.45 7.06 -19.70
CA PHE A 66 -1.88 6.68 -19.79
C PHE A 66 -2.14 5.18 -19.71
N LYS A 67 -1.12 4.31 -19.89
CA LYS A 67 -1.32 2.85 -19.95
C LYS A 67 -1.96 2.27 -18.67
N PRO A 68 -1.49 2.59 -17.45
CA PRO A 68 -2.13 2.12 -16.23
C PRO A 68 -3.56 2.65 -16.07
N ILE A 69 -3.78 3.93 -16.41
CA ILE A 69 -5.11 4.56 -16.38
C ILE A 69 -6.08 3.83 -17.31
N ASN A 70 -5.62 3.41 -18.50
CA ASN A 70 -6.46 2.65 -19.42
C ASN A 70 -6.82 1.28 -18.86
N GLN A 71 -5.85 0.56 -18.30
CA GLN A 71 -6.11 -0.74 -17.68
C GLN A 71 -7.13 -0.62 -16.56
N GLU A 72 -7.01 0.41 -15.73
CA GLU A 72 -7.93 0.72 -14.63
C GLU A 72 -9.34 1.08 -15.14
N LEU A 73 -9.47 2.01 -16.09
CA LEU A 73 -10.79 2.36 -16.64
C LEU A 73 -11.46 1.15 -17.30
N ILE A 74 -10.69 0.32 -18.01
CA ILE A 74 -11.20 -0.89 -18.67
C ILE A 74 -11.64 -1.92 -17.62
N SER A 75 -10.85 -2.16 -16.56
CA SER A 75 -11.21 -3.09 -15.49
C SER A 75 -12.45 -2.62 -14.72
N LEU A 76 -12.66 -1.31 -14.64
CA LEU A 76 -13.87 -0.69 -14.12
C LEU A 76 -15.07 -0.78 -15.08
N GLY A 77 -14.90 -1.27 -16.31
CA GLY A 77 -15.97 -1.51 -17.28
C GLY A 77 -16.16 -0.40 -18.33
N VAL A 78 -15.19 0.52 -18.48
CA VAL A 78 -15.20 1.49 -19.59
C VAL A 78 -14.78 0.80 -20.88
N ALA A 79 -15.60 0.94 -21.93
CA ALA A 79 -15.30 0.39 -23.24
C ALA A 79 -14.03 1.06 -23.84
N LYS A 80 -13.11 0.26 -24.37
CA LYS A 80 -11.80 0.73 -24.85
C LYS A 80 -11.92 1.80 -25.94
N GLU A 81 -12.90 1.67 -26.82
CA GLU A 81 -13.22 2.60 -27.89
C GLU A 81 -13.70 3.98 -27.41
N LYS A 82 -14.15 4.09 -26.15
CA LYS A 82 -14.50 5.38 -25.53
C LYS A 82 -13.28 6.11 -24.97
N ILE A 83 -12.11 5.49 -24.93
CA ILE A 83 -10.91 6.08 -24.32
C ILE A 83 -10.03 6.70 -25.40
N LEU A 84 -9.84 8.02 -25.35
CA LEU A 84 -8.99 8.78 -26.25
C LEU A 84 -7.69 9.18 -25.55
N ASN A 85 -6.59 8.52 -25.93
CA ASN A 85 -5.25 8.79 -25.39
C ASN A 85 -4.61 9.97 -26.13
N PHE A 86 -4.85 11.20 -25.66
CA PHE A 86 -4.44 12.42 -26.34
C PHE A 86 -2.93 12.48 -26.63
N CYS A 87 -2.13 11.98 -25.70
CA CYS A 87 -0.66 12.00 -25.77
C CYS A 87 -0.07 10.75 -26.46
N ALA A 88 -0.90 9.86 -27.00
CA ALA A 88 -0.43 8.67 -27.71
C ALA A 88 0.28 9.04 -29.02
N GLU A 89 1.27 8.24 -29.41
CA GLU A 89 2.05 8.47 -30.63
C GLU A 89 1.20 8.23 -31.88
N GLU A 90 0.31 7.24 -31.80
CA GLU A 90 -0.67 6.87 -32.82
C GLU A 90 -1.87 7.82 -32.93
N MET A 91 -2.01 8.81 -32.04
CA MET A 91 -3.10 9.77 -32.09
C MET A 91 -2.98 10.68 -33.32
N ASP A 92 -3.90 10.54 -34.26
CA ASP A 92 -4.06 11.39 -35.43
C ASP A 92 -5.23 12.37 -35.23
N PHE A 93 -4.91 13.62 -34.89
CA PHE A 93 -5.92 14.67 -34.66
C PHE A 93 -6.73 15.05 -35.90
N ARG A 94 -6.34 14.62 -37.12
CA ARG A 94 -7.16 14.82 -38.32
C ARG A 94 -8.34 13.84 -38.38
N ALA A 95 -8.15 12.62 -37.86
CA ALA A 95 -9.22 11.63 -37.76
C ALA A 95 -10.27 11.98 -36.68
N PHE A 96 -9.95 12.92 -35.80
CA PHE A 96 -10.81 13.41 -34.71
C PHE A 96 -11.04 14.93 -34.82
N GLU A 97 -11.13 15.46 -36.05
CA GLU A 97 -11.34 16.89 -36.29
C GLU A 97 -12.70 17.42 -35.79
N ASP A 98 -13.67 16.52 -35.63
CA ASP A 98 -14.97 16.78 -35.01
C ASP A 98 -14.88 16.97 -33.48
N ILE A 99 -13.80 16.50 -32.86
CA ILE A 99 -13.54 16.62 -31.42
C ILE A 99 -12.52 17.73 -31.13
N PHE A 100 -11.38 17.71 -31.82
CA PHE A 100 -10.22 18.53 -31.52
C PHE A 100 -9.95 19.59 -32.59
N GLN A 101 -9.51 20.77 -32.16
CA GLN A 101 -8.93 21.75 -33.07
C GLN A 101 -7.50 21.34 -33.40
N THR A 102 -7.27 20.73 -34.57
CA THR A 102 -6.03 20.01 -34.92
C THR A 102 -4.74 20.79 -34.62
N VAL A 103 -4.65 22.06 -35.04
CA VAL A 103 -3.43 22.87 -34.84
C VAL A 103 -3.17 23.15 -33.36
N TYR A 104 -4.21 23.46 -32.59
CA TYR A 104 -4.11 23.68 -31.15
C TYR A 104 -3.79 22.39 -30.41
N ALA A 105 -4.42 21.27 -30.80
CA ALA A 105 -4.18 19.96 -30.22
C ALA A 105 -2.71 19.53 -30.39
N GLU A 106 -2.13 19.71 -31.58
CA GLU A 106 -0.71 19.42 -31.80
C GLU A 106 0.21 20.27 -30.91
N LYS A 107 -0.04 21.58 -30.83
CA LYS A 107 0.74 22.48 -29.98
C LYS A 107 0.61 22.10 -28.50
N PHE A 108 -0.61 21.79 -28.06
CA PHE A 108 -0.89 21.38 -26.69
C PHE A 108 -0.22 20.05 -26.35
N ARG A 109 -0.26 19.06 -27.26
CA ARG A 109 0.46 17.79 -27.12
C ARG A 109 1.97 18.00 -26.96
N LEU A 110 2.58 18.88 -27.76
CA LEU A 110 4.00 19.22 -27.64
C LEU A 110 4.33 19.86 -26.28
N MET A 111 3.50 20.77 -25.80
CA MET A 111 3.67 21.39 -24.48
C MET A 111 3.58 20.36 -23.36
N LEU A 112 2.58 19.47 -23.39
CA LEU A 112 2.46 18.36 -22.45
C LEU A 112 3.69 17.43 -22.51
N ARG A 113 4.25 17.21 -23.71
CA ARG A 113 5.46 16.39 -23.90
C ARG A 113 6.67 17.02 -23.23
N ILE A 114 6.86 18.32 -23.39
CA ILE A 114 7.97 19.06 -22.78
C ILE A 114 7.85 18.97 -21.26
N ALA A 115 6.70 19.31 -20.69
CA ALA A 115 6.45 19.22 -19.25
C ALA A 115 6.64 17.79 -18.71
N TYR A 116 6.23 16.78 -19.48
CA TYR A 116 6.46 15.38 -19.14
C TYR A 116 7.95 15.03 -19.15
N MET A 117 8.71 15.39 -20.19
CA MET A 117 10.15 15.12 -20.28
C MET A 117 10.94 15.82 -19.18
N GLU A 118 10.63 17.09 -18.88
CA GLU A 118 11.22 17.83 -17.76
C GLU A 118 11.00 17.11 -16.43
N ARG A 119 9.78 16.62 -16.18
CA ARG A 119 9.46 15.82 -14.99
C ARG A 119 10.24 14.50 -14.96
N GLN A 120 10.42 13.82 -16.09
CA GLN A 120 11.20 12.57 -16.15
C GLN A 120 12.69 12.81 -15.90
N ILE A 121 13.25 13.89 -16.45
CA ILE A 121 14.65 14.30 -16.19
C ILE A 121 14.84 14.58 -14.70
N SER A 122 13.93 15.35 -14.08
CA SER A 122 13.98 15.64 -12.65
C SER A 122 13.90 14.35 -11.80
N LYS A 123 12.99 13.42 -12.13
CA LYS A 123 12.91 12.11 -11.45
C LYS A 123 14.20 11.31 -11.57
N LEU A 124 14.87 11.31 -12.73
CA LEU A 124 16.13 10.60 -12.93
C LEU A 124 17.26 11.21 -12.09
N GLN A 125 17.33 12.54 -12.03
CA GLN A 125 18.30 13.24 -11.18
C GLN A 125 18.08 12.93 -9.70
N GLU A 126 16.82 12.93 -9.24
CA GLU A 126 16.48 12.54 -7.86
C GLU A 126 16.86 11.07 -7.58
N ARG A 127 16.53 10.15 -8.48
CA ARG A 127 16.89 8.73 -8.34
C ARG A 127 18.41 8.54 -8.23
N GLN A 128 19.18 9.24 -9.07
CA GLN A 128 20.64 9.19 -9.01
C GLN A 128 21.15 9.71 -7.66
N LYS A 129 20.66 10.87 -7.19
CA LYS A 129 21.03 11.42 -5.90
C LYS A 129 20.76 10.44 -4.74
N HIS A 130 19.56 9.85 -4.71
CA HIS A 130 19.19 8.90 -3.66
C HIS A 130 20.02 7.61 -3.72
N PHE A 131 20.40 7.15 -4.92
CA PHE A 131 21.32 6.03 -5.09
C PHE A 131 22.71 6.37 -4.53
N GLU A 132 23.27 7.53 -4.88
CA GLU A 132 24.59 7.96 -4.40
C GLU A 132 24.64 8.05 -2.86
N GLN A 133 23.55 8.50 -2.22
CA GLN A 133 23.42 8.57 -0.76
C GLN A 133 23.37 7.19 -0.08
N ASN A 134 22.89 6.16 -0.76
CA ASN A 134 22.66 4.84 -0.17
C ASN A 134 23.68 3.77 -0.62
N TYR A 135 24.37 4.00 -1.73
CA TYR A 135 25.27 3.03 -2.37
C TYR A 135 26.32 2.46 -1.41
N ILE A 136 26.84 3.28 -0.49
CA ILE A 136 27.86 2.82 0.46
C ILE A 136 27.33 1.74 1.42
N TYR A 137 26.06 1.81 1.82
CA TYR A 137 25.40 0.82 2.68
C TYR A 137 25.08 -0.45 1.91
N GLU A 138 24.61 -0.32 0.66
CA GLU A 138 24.37 -1.46 -0.23
C GLU A 138 25.67 -2.20 -0.54
N ALA A 139 26.76 -1.48 -0.78
CA ALA A 139 28.07 -2.07 -1.01
C ALA A 139 28.62 -2.76 0.25
N ALA A 140 28.42 -2.17 1.44
CA ALA A 140 28.84 -2.76 2.72
C ALA A 140 28.13 -4.09 2.98
N ASP A 141 26.82 -4.16 2.73
CA ASP A 141 26.05 -5.41 2.80
C ASP A 141 26.53 -6.47 1.81
N ILE A 142 26.91 -6.05 0.59
CA ILE A 142 27.42 -6.98 -0.43
C ILE A 142 28.77 -7.57 -0.07
N LEU A 143 29.69 -6.73 0.37
CA LEU A 143 31.08 -7.10 0.62
C LEU A 143 31.29 -7.77 1.98
N ALA A 144 30.28 -7.73 2.87
CA ALA A 144 30.33 -8.29 4.22
C ALA A 144 31.60 -7.87 5.00
N GLY A 145 32.01 -6.61 4.82
CA GLY A 145 33.21 -6.04 5.42
C GLY A 145 33.30 -4.54 5.19
N GLY A 146 33.61 -3.79 6.25
CA GLY A 146 33.71 -2.33 6.23
C GLY A 146 33.47 -1.72 7.62
N GLU A 147 33.65 -0.40 7.75
CA GLU A 147 33.36 0.35 8.98
C GLU A 147 31.84 0.56 9.22
N ILE A 148 31.02 0.34 8.20
CA ILE A 148 29.57 0.52 8.27
C ILE A 148 28.93 -0.68 8.95
N VAL A 149 28.24 -0.43 10.04
CA VAL A 149 27.42 -1.41 10.75
C VAL A 149 25.97 -1.28 10.28
N LEU A 150 25.38 -2.41 9.89
CA LEU A 150 23.97 -2.53 9.52
C LEU A 150 23.21 -3.29 10.62
N PRO A 151 21.90 -3.02 10.83
CA PRO A 151 21.08 -3.83 11.72
C PRO A 151 21.08 -5.28 11.27
N ARG A 152 21.11 -6.22 12.22
CA ARG A 152 21.07 -7.65 11.92
C ARG A 152 19.62 -8.09 11.72
N ILE A 153 19.21 -8.26 10.47
CA ILE A 153 17.85 -8.65 10.09
C ILE A 153 17.88 -10.05 9.47
N CYS A 154 17.09 -10.98 10.01
CA CYS A 154 16.93 -12.32 9.45
C CYS A 154 16.23 -12.30 8.08
N SER A 155 16.35 -13.37 7.30
CA SER A 155 15.56 -13.52 6.08
C SER A 155 14.06 -13.68 6.40
N VAL A 156 13.20 -13.49 5.39
CA VAL A 156 11.76 -13.74 5.53
C VAL A 156 11.50 -15.22 5.83
N GLU A 157 12.25 -16.11 5.21
CA GLU A 157 12.18 -17.55 5.43
C GLU A 157 12.56 -17.92 6.87
N ASP A 158 13.70 -17.42 7.37
CA ASP A 158 14.13 -17.68 8.75
C ASP A 158 13.16 -17.08 9.78
N THR A 159 12.57 -15.92 9.45
CA THR A 159 11.52 -15.31 10.28
C THR A 159 10.29 -16.20 10.37
N CYS A 160 9.86 -16.77 9.24
CA CYS A 160 8.74 -17.70 9.19
C CYS A 160 9.04 -18.98 10.00
N GLU A 161 10.24 -19.55 9.86
CA GLU A 161 10.64 -20.74 10.62
C GLU A 161 10.74 -20.48 12.13
N GLU A 162 11.22 -19.31 12.54
CA GLU A 162 11.27 -18.92 13.94
C GLU A 162 9.85 -18.85 14.55
N ILE A 163 8.93 -18.19 13.86
CA ILE A 163 7.52 -18.07 14.27
C ILE A 163 6.89 -19.46 14.45
N ILE A 164 7.10 -20.37 13.49
CA ILE A 164 6.50 -21.71 13.53
C ILE A 164 7.14 -22.57 14.62
N SER A 165 8.47 -22.61 14.67
CA SER A 165 9.21 -23.54 15.54
C SER A 165 9.14 -23.16 17.01
N LYS A 166 9.18 -21.86 17.32
CA LYS A 166 9.17 -21.35 18.70
C LYS A 166 7.80 -20.84 19.15
N LYS A 167 6.82 -20.74 18.24
CA LYS A 167 5.52 -20.09 18.48
C LYS A 167 5.69 -18.70 19.08
N CYS A 168 6.63 -17.92 18.54
CA CYS A 168 6.86 -16.56 18.99
C CYS A 168 5.85 -15.60 18.35
N SER A 169 5.42 -14.63 19.15
CA SER A 169 4.65 -13.48 18.72
C SER A 169 5.54 -12.49 17.97
N MET A 170 4.97 -11.67 17.10
CA MET A 170 5.75 -10.74 16.28
C MET A 170 5.12 -9.36 16.21
N SER A 171 5.93 -8.35 16.48
CA SER A 171 5.63 -6.94 16.22
C SER A 171 6.47 -6.45 15.04
N ARG A 172 5.86 -5.79 14.06
CA ARG A 172 6.56 -5.26 12.88
C ARG A 172 6.75 -3.74 12.96
N TYR A 173 7.84 -3.28 12.34
CA TYR A 173 8.18 -1.88 12.17
C TYR A 173 8.47 -1.61 10.70
N GLY A 174 7.57 -0.88 10.05
CA GLY A 174 7.79 -0.21 8.78
C GLY A 174 8.15 1.26 8.98
N ASP A 175 8.07 2.03 7.90
CA ASP A 175 8.24 3.48 7.90
C ASP A 175 7.26 4.17 8.85
N GLY A 176 5.99 3.74 8.85
CA GLY A 176 4.94 4.30 9.70
C GLY A 176 5.24 4.27 11.20
N GLU A 177 5.75 3.15 11.73
CA GLU A 177 6.09 3.04 13.16
C GLU A 177 7.27 3.93 13.54
N PHE A 178 8.31 4.02 12.68
CA PHE A 178 9.44 4.93 12.91
C PHE A 178 9.01 6.39 12.85
N GLU A 179 8.13 6.76 11.90
CA GLU A 179 7.58 8.11 11.82
C GLU A 179 6.85 8.50 13.10
N ILE A 180 6.05 7.59 13.67
CA ILE A 180 5.34 7.85 14.94
C ILE A 180 6.32 8.06 16.10
N ILE A 181 7.35 7.21 16.22
CA ILE A 181 8.37 7.36 17.28
C ILE A 181 9.10 8.70 17.16
N LEU A 182 9.32 9.18 15.92
CA LEU A 182 9.98 10.45 15.63
C LEU A 182 9.02 11.67 15.70
N GLY A 183 7.77 11.47 16.10
CA GLY A 183 6.77 12.54 16.25
C GLY A 183 6.14 13.03 14.95
N GLN A 184 6.33 12.31 13.84
CA GLN A 184 5.68 12.58 12.56
C GLN A 184 4.30 11.92 12.50
N LYS A 185 3.44 12.44 11.60
CA LYS A 185 2.06 11.98 11.47
C LYS A 185 1.97 10.74 10.58
N ALA A 186 1.39 9.66 11.11
CA ALA A 186 1.01 8.49 10.32
C ALA A 186 -0.32 8.72 9.57
N VAL A 187 -0.51 8.00 8.47
CA VAL A 187 -1.67 8.18 7.58
C VAL A 187 -2.99 7.76 8.28
N TYR A 188 -2.97 6.70 9.09
CA TYR A 188 -4.19 6.09 9.69
C TYR A 188 -4.27 6.23 11.21
N GLN A 189 -3.31 6.91 11.84
CA GLN A 189 -3.23 7.06 13.29
C GLN A 189 -2.81 8.49 13.61
N LYS A 190 -3.62 9.18 14.44
CA LYS A 190 -3.26 10.50 14.98
C LYS A 190 -1.99 10.39 15.82
N ASN A 191 -1.27 11.50 15.93
CA ASN A 191 -0.13 11.60 16.84
C ASN A 191 -0.59 11.34 18.28
N ASP A 192 -0.05 10.30 18.87
CA ASP A 192 -0.29 9.91 20.25
C ASP A 192 1.07 9.63 20.90
N ASN A 193 1.38 10.38 21.96
CA ASN A 193 2.67 10.25 22.64
C ASN A 193 2.79 8.92 23.37
N ASN A 194 1.69 8.38 23.90
CA ASN A 194 1.69 7.06 24.54
C ASN A 194 2.00 5.99 23.49
N LEU A 195 1.38 6.04 22.31
CA LEU A 195 1.71 5.13 21.22
C LEU A 195 3.20 5.20 20.85
N ALA A 196 3.77 6.39 20.68
CA ALA A 196 5.18 6.56 20.35
C ALA A 196 6.11 6.00 21.44
N GLU A 197 5.79 6.22 22.72
CA GLU A 197 6.54 5.66 23.86
C GLU A 197 6.47 4.13 23.88
N ARG A 198 5.28 3.55 23.66
CA ARG A 198 5.07 2.10 23.61
C ARG A 198 5.82 1.45 22.45
N LEU A 199 5.75 2.05 21.25
CA LEU A 199 6.53 1.57 20.10
C LEU A 199 8.03 1.63 20.36
N ARG A 200 8.52 2.66 21.07
CA ARG A 200 9.94 2.75 21.46
C ARG A 200 10.33 1.69 22.49
N GLU A 201 9.48 1.42 23.48
CA GLU A 201 9.69 0.37 24.49
C GLU A 201 9.85 -1.00 23.83
N ILE A 202 8.94 -1.34 22.92
CA ILE A 202 8.89 -2.65 22.25
C ILE A 202 10.11 -2.87 21.37
N LEU A 203 10.55 -1.83 20.65
CA LEU A 203 11.72 -1.89 19.77
C LEU A 203 12.98 -2.31 20.55
N LEU A 204 13.14 -1.78 21.76
CA LEU A 204 14.33 -1.96 22.60
C LEU A 204 14.27 -3.18 23.53
N THR A 205 13.07 -3.61 23.92
CA THR A 205 12.89 -4.70 24.87
C THR A 205 13.08 -6.06 24.19
N ASN A 206 13.54 -7.05 24.96
CA ASN A 206 13.60 -8.45 24.55
C ASN A 206 12.65 -9.26 25.43
N LEU A 207 11.85 -10.12 24.80
CA LEU A 207 10.92 -11.01 25.47
C LEU A 207 11.03 -12.39 24.78
N ASP A 208 11.19 -13.47 25.55
CA ASP A 208 11.59 -14.78 25.02
C ASP A 208 10.62 -15.37 23.98
N ASN A 209 9.32 -15.09 24.12
CA ASN A 209 8.26 -15.53 23.20
C ASN A 209 7.83 -14.43 22.21
N HIS A 210 8.64 -13.40 21.99
CA HIS A 210 8.33 -12.29 21.10
C HIS A 210 9.54 -11.85 20.28
N ILE A 211 9.30 -11.54 19.02
CA ILE A 211 10.29 -11.06 18.08
C ILE A 211 9.91 -9.70 17.50
N VAL A 212 10.91 -8.87 17.26
CA VAL A 212 10.76 -7.57 16.60
C VAL A 212 11.24 -7.68 15.16
N ALA A 213 10.37 -7.36 14.21
CA ALA A 213 10.65 -7.41 12.79
C ALA A 213 10.77 -6.01 12.19
N LEU A 214 11.83 -5.75 11.43
CA LEU A 214 12.10 -4.47 10.75
C LEU A 214 11.95 -4.63 9.24
N ALA A 215 11.55 -3.56 8.55
CA ALA A 215 11.72 -3.48 7.10
C ALA A 215 13.21 -3.57 6.75
N ASP A 216 13.56 -4.46 5.81
CA ASP A 216 14.94 -4.73 5.40
C ASP A 216 15.45 -3.68 4.40
N ASP A 217 15.54 -2.44 4.87
CA ASP A 217 15.78 -1.23 4.07
C ASP A 217 17.23 -0.73 4.15
N TYR A 218 18.07 -1.44 4.91
CA TYR A 218 19.35 -0.92 5.38
C TYR A 218 20.53 -1.28 4.48
N GLY A 219 20.42 -2.37 3.72
CA GLY A 219 21.48 -2.95 2.89
C GLY A 219 21.12 -3.03 1.40
N ALA A 220 21.55 -4.09 0.73
CA ALA A 220 21.53 -4.20 -0.73
C ALA A 220 20.16 -4.52 -1.35
N MET A 221 19.16 -4.89 -0.55
CA MET A 221 17.78 -5.13 -0.99
C MET A 221 17.69 -6.10 -2.20
N ARG A 222 18.56 -7.13 -2.25
CA ARG A 222 18.87 -7.87 -3.50
C ARG A 222 17.66 -8.50 -4.19
N GLN A 223 16.65 -8.90 -3.42
CA GLN A 223 15.45 -9.59 -3.94
C GLN A 223 14.36 -8.62 -4.40
N LEU A 224 14.47 -7.33 -4.08
CA LEU A 224 13.44 -6.33 -4.40
C LEU A 224 13.57 -5.83 -5.83
N ARG A 225 12.46 -5.39 -6.40
CA ARG A 225 12.46 -4.69 -7.70
C ARG A 225 13.08 -3.30 -7.60
N GLU A 226 13.54 -2.78 -8.74
CA GLU A 226 14.25 -1.49 -8.78
C GLU A 226 13.37 -0.30 -8.38
N GLU A 227 12.07 -0.35 -8.66
CA GLU A 227 11.11 0.69 -8.25
C GLU A 227 11.00 0.77 -6.72
N ASN A 228 10.96 -0.37 -6.04
CA ASN A 228 10.89 -0.44 -4.58
C ASN A 228 12.22 -0.04 -3.95
N LYS A 229 13.36 -0.48 -4.49
CA LYS A 229 14.67 0.03 -4.06
C LYS A 229 14.75 1.55 -4.19
N GLY A 230 14.25 2.11 -5.29
CA GLY A 230 14.18 3.56 -5.48
C GLY A 230 13.34 4.26 -4.41
N THR A 231 12.20 3.66 -4.04
CA THR A 231 11.32 4.19 -2.98
C THR A 231 12.00 4.14 -1.62
N ILE A 232 12.65 3.02 -1.28
CA ILE A 232 13.39 2.85 -0.04
C ILE A 232 14.56 3.83 0.04
N ARG A 233 15.36 3.98 -1.03
CA ARG A 233 16.47 4.95 -1.09
C ARG A 233 16.00 6.39 -0.89
N ARG A 234 14.81 6.74 -1.41
CA ARG A 234 14.20 8.06 -1.21
C ARG A 234 13.79 8.28 0.24
N TYR A 235 13.31 7.24 0.92
CA TYR A 235 12.94 7.27 2.33
C TYR A 235 14.16 7.32 3.26
N MET A 236 15.13 6.42 3.03
CA MET A 236 16.36 6.25 3.81
C MET A 236 17.42 7.31 3.46
N THR A 237 17.09 8.58 3.70
CA THR A 237 18.06 9.67 3.67
C THR A 237 19.10 9.52 4.78
N GLU A 238 20.21 10.24 4.70
CA GLU A 238 21.24 10.26 5.75
C GLU A 238 20.66 10.60 7.13
N GLU A 239 19.78 11.61 7.20
CA GLU A 239 19.09 12.01 8.43
C GLU A 239 18.15 10.92 8.96
N LYS A 240 17.35 10.31 8.07
CA LYS A 240 16.42 9.24 8.44
C LYS A 240 17.17 8.03 8.97
N ARG A 241 18.24 7.63 8.28
CA ARG A 241 19.10 6.52 8.71
C ARG A 241 19.74 6.79 10.07
N LYS A 242 20.29 7.99 10.28
CA LYS A 242 20.82 8.39 11.58
C LYS A 242 19.75 8.28 12.68
N SER A 243 18.54 8.78 12.40
CA SER A 243 17.42 8.70 13.34
C SER A 243 17.04 7.26 13.68
N HIS A 244 17.06 6.35 12.69
CA HIS A 244 16.83 4.92 12.94
C HIS A 244 17.96 4.32 13.77
N TYR A 245 19.22 4.63 13.45
CA TYR A 245 20.38 4.10 14.16
C TYR A 245 20.43 4.55 15.62
N ASP A 246 19.99 5.78 15.92
CA ASP A 246 19.88 6.31 17.28
C ASP A 246 18.78 5.59 18.11
N LEU A 247 17.85 4.91 17.45
CA LEU A 247 16.77 4.14 18.09
C LEU A 247 17.08 2.63 18.18
N LEU A 248 17.85 2.09 17.24
CA LEU A 248 18.09 0.66 17.13
C LEU A 248 19.21 0.19 18.04
N ASN A 249 18.98 -0.94 18.71
CA ASN A 249 20.07 -1.71 19.30
C ASN A 249 20.76 -2.53 18.20
N MET A 250 21.97 -2.14 17.80
CA MET A 250 22.73 -2.78 16.71
C MET A 250 23.31 -4.16 17.06
N GLU A 251 23.27 -4.55 18.34
CA GLU A 251 23.70 -5.89 18.80
C GLU A 251 22.52 -6.89 18.83
N LYS A 252 21.28 -6.39 18.81
CA LYS A 252 20.06 -7.19 18.80
C LYS A 252 19.83 -7.81 17.42
N GLN A 253 19.34 -9.05 17.41
CA GLN A 253 18.82 -9.68 16.21
C GLN A 253 17.37 -9.25 15.98
N TYR A 254 17.10 -8.75 14.78
CA TYR A 254 15.77 -8.43 14.29
C TYR A 254 15.34 -9.42 13.22
N TYR A 255 14.04 -9.43 12.96
CA TYR A 255 13.39 -10.29 11.97
C TYR A 255 12.84 -9.44 10.82
N ASN A 256 12.27 -10.08 9.80
CA ASN A 256 11.92 -9.37 8.57
C ASN A 256 10.44 -8.97 8.53
N ALA A 257 10.16 -7.66 8.51
CA ALA A 257 8.78 -7.16 8.42
C ALA A 257 8.13 -7.43 7.05
N TYR A 258 8.93 -7.70 6.01
CA TYR A 258 8.45 -8.06 4.67
C TYR A 258 7.83 -9.45 4.58
N ILE A 259 7.79 -10.20 5.68
CA ILE A 259 6.89 -11.36 5.82
C ILE A 259 5.42 -11.01 5.51
N SER A 260 5.02 -9.75 5.73
CA SER A 260 3.70 -9.19 5.39
C SER A 260 3.60 -8.62 3.97
N ARG A 261 4.70 -8.58 3.20
CA ARG A 261 4.79 -7.99 1.85
C ARG A 261 5.33 -8.97 0.80
N PRO A 262 4.78 -10.18 0.65
CA PRO A 262 5.38 -11.27 -0.13
C PRO A 262 5.30 -11.11 -1.66
N TYR A 263 4.64 -10.08 -2.21
CA TYR A 263 4.41 -9.98 -3.65
C TYR A 263 4.84 -8.66 -4.28
N VAL A 264 4.24 -7.53 -3.90
CA VAL A 264 4.30 -6.28 -4.67
C VAL A 264 5.72 -5.70 -4.78
N ILE A 265 6.53 -5.92 -3.75
CA ILE A 265 7.92 -5.42 -3.66
C ILE A 265 8.92 -6.28 -4.43
N TYR A 266 8.50 -7.47 -4.88
CA TYR A 266 9.30 -8.43 -5.63
C TYR A 266 9.02 -8.34 -7.13
N PRO A 267 9.87 -8.93 -7.99
CA PRO A 267 9.61 -9.03 -9.43
C PRO A 267 8.31 -9.79 -9.71
N HIS A 268 7.40 -9.23 -10.52
CA HIS A 268 6.05 -9.80 -10.76
C HIS A 268 6.10 -10.94 -11.78
N GLU A 269 7.13 -10.95 -12.63
CA GLU A 269 7.45 -12.03 -13.56
C GLU A 269 7.85 -13.33 -12.83
N GLU A 270 8.25 -13.26 -11.56
CA GLU A 270 8.63 -14.40 -10.74
C GLU A 270 7.45 -14.91 -9.88
N ARG A 271 6.27 -15.04 -10.47
CA ARG A 271 5.03 -15.40 -9.75
C ARG A 271 5.12 -16.70 -8.95
N GLU A 272 5.87 -17.70 -9.45
CA GLU A 272 6.13 -18.96 -8.73
C GLU A 272 6.84 -18.75 -7.39
N LYS A 273 7.75 -17.78 -7.30
CA LYS A 273 8.42 -17.45 -6.03
C LYS A 273 7.47 -16.77 -5.05
N ALA A 274 6.58 -15.91 -5.55
CA ALA A 274 5.53 -15.31 -4.72
C ALA A 274 4.58 -16.39 -4.18
N GLU A 275 4.17 -17.33 -5.03
CA GLU A 275 3.37 -18.49 -4.60
C GLU A 275 4.09 -19.28 -3.50
N GLN A 276 5.39 -19.55 -3.66
CA GLN A 276 6.17 -20.24 -2.64
C GLN A 276 6.21 -19.46 -1.31
N ARG A 277 6.36 -18.13 -1.36
CA ARG A 277 6.31 -17.29 -0.16
C ARG A 277 4.96 -17.38 0.54
N PHE A 278 3.84 -17.28 -0.18
CA PHE A 278 2.51 -17.48 0.42
C PHE A 278 2.31 -18.89 0.97
N ARG A 279 2.76 -19.94 0.27
CA ARG A 279 2.71 -21.32 0.78
C ARG A 279 3.50 -21.47 2.08
N ASN A 280 4.67 -20.83 2.17
CA ASN A 280 5.46 -20.84 3.40
C ASN A 280 4.72 -20.13 4.54
N LEU A 281 4.11 -18.97 4.28
CA LEU A 281 3.32 -18.23 5.26
C LEU A 281 2.10 -19.02 5.74
N LYS A 282 1.39 -19.69 4.84
CA LYS A 282 0.21 -20.50 5.18
C LYS A 282 0.48 -21.57 6.22
N ARG A 283 1.73 -22.04 6.35
CA ARG A 283 2.15 -22.99 7.40
C ARG A 283 2.01 -22.43 8.82
N ILE A 284 2.00 -21.11 9.01
CA ILE A 284 1.84 -20.48 10.32
C ILE A 284 0.45 -20.78 10.91
N TRP A 285 -0.58 -20.78 10.06
CA TRP A 285 -1.99 -21.00 10.47
C TRP A 285 -2.57 -22.34 10.04
N GLU A 286 -1.75 -23.26 9.50
CA GLU A 286 -2.16 -24.61 9.14
C GLU A 286 -2.75 -25.36 10.35
N ASP A 287 -4.00 -25.81 10.20
CA ASP A 287 -4.78 -26.52 11.22
C ASP A 287 -4.86 -25.79 12.58
N GLN A 288 -4.70 -24.46 12.58
CA GLN A 288 -4.84 -23.63 13.78
C GLN A 288 -6.27 -23.09 13.90
N GLU A 289 -6.75 -22.93 15.14
CA GLU A 289 -7.83 -21.98 15.41
C GLU A 289 -7.26 -20.57 15.39
N VAL A 290 -7.84 -19.71 14.56
CA VAL A 290 -7.32 -18.36 14.29
C VAL A 290 -8.33 -17.31 14.75
N LEU A 291 -7.83 -16.33 15.50
CA LEU A 291 -8.54 -15.10 15.83
C LEU A 291 -7.94 -13.95 15.02
N LEU A 292 -8.68 -13.44 14.05
CA LEU A 292 -8.32 -12.24 13.31
C LEU A 292 -8.75 -11.00 14.11
N VAL A 293 -7.83 -10.04 14.29
CA VAL A 293 -8.11 -8.75 14.92
C VAL A 293 -7.82 -7.66 13.89
N GLU A 294 -8.86 -7.03 13.36
CA GLU A 294 -8.77 -6.24 12.13
C GLU A 294 -9.75 -5.06 12.09
N GLY A 295 -9.53 -4.15 11.14
CA GLY A 295 -10.44 -3.04 10.88
C GLY A 295 -11.77 -3.49 10.25
N ASP A 296 -12.82 -2.70 10.47
CA ASP A 296 -14.18 -2.91 9.91
C ASP A 296 -14.26 -2.97 8.37
N ARG A 297 -13.23 -2.49 7.69
CA ARG A 297 -13.10 -2.52 6.23
C ARG A 297 -11.91 -3.37 5.75
N THR A 298 -11.09 -3.94 6.64
CA THR A 298 -9.94 -4.77 6.26
C THR A 298 -10.39 -6.09 5.63
N ARG A 299 -11.27 -6.83 6.31
CA ARG A 299 -11.93 -8.04 5.80
C ARG A 299 -10.95 -9.10 5.26
N MET A 300 -9.90 -9.38 6.02
CA MET A 300 -8.86 -10.33 5.64
C MET A 300 -9.43 -11.71 5.30
N GLY A 301 -9.03 -12.27 4.16
CA GLY A 301 -9.48 -13.58 3.68
C GLY A 301 -10.90 -13.62 3.13
N VAL A 302 -11.66 -12.52 3.20
CA VAL A 302 -13.02 -12.47 2.62
C VAL A 302 -12.89 -12.45 1.10
N GLY A 303 -13.58 -13.35 0.40
CA GLY A 303 -13.49 -13.48 -1.06
C GLY A 303 -12.22 -14.14 -1.62
N ASN A 304 -11.32 -14.69 -0.79
CA ASN A 304 -10.13 -15.42 -1.23
C ASN A 304 -9.80 -16.62 -0.31
N ASP A 305 -8.78 -17.41 -0.67
CA ASP A 305 -8.40 -18.67 0.02
C ASP A 305 -7.18 -18.52 0.96
N LEU A 306 -6.83 -17.31 1.41
CA LEU A 306 -5.61 -17.06 2.19
C LEU A 306 -5.56 -17.90 3.48
N PHE A 307 -6.71 -18.10 4.13
CA PHE A 307 -6.84 -18.79 5.42
C PHE A 307 -7.63 -20.11 5.33
N ASP A 308 -7.83 -20.68 4.14
CA ASP A 308 -8.64 -21.90 3.95
C ASP A 308 -8.05 -23.14 4.66
N ASN A 309 -6.76 -23.13 4.95
CA ASN A 309 -6.06 -24.19 5.68
C ASN A 309 -6.09 -24.00 7.20
N ALA A 310 -6.73 -22.94 7.71
CA ALA A 310 -7.00 -22.77 9.14
C ALA A 310 -8.19 -23.66 9.57
N ARG A 311 -8.12 -24.19 10.80
CA ARG A 311 -9.18 -25.05 11.34
C ARG A 311 -10.47 -24.29 11.61
N GLN A 312 -10.36 -23.04 12.04
CA GLN A 312 -11.48 -22.13 12.26
C GLN A 312 -11.00 -20.69 12.24
N ILE A 313 -11.86 -19.79 11.73
CA ILE A 313 -11.64 -18.35 11.77
C ILE A 313 -12.70 -17.69 12.67
N LYS A 314 -12.24 -16.87 13.61
CA LYS A 314 -13.05 -15.93 14.41
C LYS A 314 -12.49 -14.52 14.24
N ARG A 315 -13.32 -13.50 14.45
CA ARG A 315 -12.94 -12.10 14.20
C ARG A 315 -13.31 -11.16 15.34
N ILE A 316 -12.39 -10.27 15.70
CA ILE A 316 -12.67 -9.04 16.45
C ILE A 316 -12.55 -7.90 15.45
N ILE A 317 -13.63 -7.14 15.30
CA ILE A 317 -13.67 -5.97 14.43
C ILE A 317 -13.40 -4.72 15.27
N ALA A 318 -12.44 -3.91 14.83
CA ALA A 318 -12.06 -2.65 15.44
C ALA A 318 -12.15 -1.50 14.42
N PRO A 319 -11.98 -0.23 14.83
CA PRO A 319 -11.93 0.89 13.90
C PRO A 319 -10.79 0.73 12.89
N ASN A 320 -11.08 0.97 11.61
CA ASN A 320 -10.08 0.89 10.53
C ASN A 320 -9.06 2.05 10.55
N GLU A 321 -9.35 3.12 11.29
CA GLU A 321 -8.46 4.26 11.50
C GLU A 321 -8.48 4.64 12.99
N ASN A 322 -7.34 5.07 13.52
CA ASN A 322 -7.13 5.43 14.92
C ASN A 322 -7.51 4.30 15.89
N ALA A 323 -7.21 3.04 15.54
CA ALA A 323 -7.51 1.89 16.38
C ALA A 323 -6.87 1.98 17.78
N PHE A 324 -5.77 2.73 17.93
CA PHE A 324 -5.15 2.95 19.23
C PHE A 324 -6.01 3.81 20.18
N ASP A 325 -6.95 4.62 19.65
CA ASP A 325 -7.86 5.42 20.47
C ASP A 325 -8.78 4.54 21.34
N VAL A 326 -9.00 3.27 20.95
CA VAL A 326 -9.80 2.24 21.65
C VAL A 326 -8.96 0.99 21.98
N TYR A 327 -7.66 1.18 22.20
CA TYR A 327 -6.69 0.09 22.40
C TYR A 327 -7.07 -0.85 23.53
N GLU A 328 -7.51 -0.32 24.68
CA GLU A 328 -7.82 -1.12 25.86
C GLU A 328 -9.00 -2.07 25.61
N GLU A 329 -10.03 -1.61 24.91
CA GLU A 329 -11.16 -2.44 24.51
C GLU A 329 -10.72 -3.57 23.58
N ILE A 330 -9.90 -3.27 22.57
CA ILE A 330 -9.33 -4.26 21.64
C ILE A 330 -8.48 -5.28 22.39
N TYR A 331 -7.61 -4.83 23.29
CA TYR A 331 -6.76 -5.69 24.11
C TYR A 331 -7.58 -6.64 24.97
N ARG A 332 -8.59 -6.11 25.69
CA ARG A 332 -9.47 -6.93 26.54
C ARG A 332 -10.31 -7.92 25.74
N ALA A 333 -10.80 -7.54 24.57
CA ALA A 333 -11.50 -8.45 23.66
C ALA A 333 -10.58 -9.58 23.17
N SER A 334 -9.35 -9.23 22.81
CA SER A 334 -8.33 -10.19 22.37
C SER A 334 -7.99 -11.21 23.46
N LEU A 335 -7.86 -10.78 24.72
CA LEU A 335 -7.69 -11.69 25.87
C LEU A 335 -8.89 -12.61 26.07
N ARG A 336 -10.13 -12.11 25.95
CA ARG A 336 -11.34 -12.92 26.13
C ARG A 336 -11.50 -14.01 25.07
N HIS A 337 -11.17 -13.70 23.82
CA HIS A 337 -11.48 -14.57 22.69
C HIS A 337 -10.26 -15.33 22.14
N GLY A 338 -9.04 -14.95 22.53
CA GLY A 338 -7.79 -15.47 21.98
C GLY A 338 -7.25 -16.73 22.64
N GLU A 339 -7.83 -17.19 23.76
CA GLU A 339 -7.28 -18.33 24.50
C GLU A 339 -7.21 -19.58 23.61
N GLY A 340 -6.03 -20.20 23.56
CA GLY A 340 -5.75 -21.39 22.74
C GLY A 340 -5.67 -21.16 21.22
N LYS A 341 -5.77 -19.90 20.76
CA LYS A 341 -5.78 -19.55 19.32
C LYS A 341 -4.49 -18.86 18.90
N LEU A 342 -4.19 -18.95 17.62
CA LEU A 342 -3.28 -18.04 16.94
C LEU A 342 -4.00 -16.72 16.68
N ILE A 343 -3.45 -15.61 17.15
CA ILE A 343 -4.01 -14.28 16.94
C ILE A 343 -3.27 -13.61 15.79
N LEU A 344 -3.97 -13.24 14.72
CA LEU A 344 -3.42 -12.53 13.56
C LEU A 344 -3.99 -11.12 13.51
N ILE A 345 -3.12 -10.11 13.47
CA ILE A 345 -3.53 -8.72 13.70
C ILE A 345 -3.20 -7.87 12.47
N ALA A 346 -4.16 -7.06 12.02
CA ALA A 346 -4.00 -6.05 10.98
C ALA A 346 -4.69 -4.73 11.38
N LEU A 347 -4.00 -3.94 12.19
CA LEU A 347 -4.50 -2.68 12.77
C LEU A 347 -3.44 -1.56 12.78
N GLY A 348 -2.56 -1.56 11.77
CA GLY A 348 -1.47 -0.58 11.68
C GLY A 348 -0.60 -0.56 12.96
N PRO A 349 -0.22 0.63 13.48
CA PRO A 349 0.64 0.75 14.66
C PRO A 349 0.08 0.11 15.93
N ALA A 350 -1.25 0.03 16.07
CA ALA A 350 -1.88 -0.64 17.20
C ALA A 350 -1.61 -2.15 17.20
N ALA A 351 -1.41 -2.76 16.01
CA ALA A 351 -1.05 -4.16 15.89
C ALA A 351 0.32 -4.46 16.50
N THR A 352 1.30 -3.58 16.27
CA THR A 352 2.65 -3.68 16.83
C THR A 352 2.60 -3.72 18.36
N VAL A 353 1.80 -2.85 18.99
CA VAL A 353 1.65 -2.81 20.45
C VAL A 353 0.86 -4.02 20.96
N LEU A 354 -0.26 -4.34 20.30
CA LEU A 354 -1.14 -5.44 20.69
C LEU A 354 -0.42 -6.79 20.65
N ALA A 355 0.36 -7.07 19.60
CA ALA A 355 1.12 -8.31 19.48
C ALA A 355 2.11 -8.50 20.65
N TYR A 356 2.75 -7.41 21.08
CA TYR A 356 3.68 -7.45 22.21
C TYR A 356 2.97 -7.66 23.55
N ASP A 357 1.89 -6.92 23.82
CA ASP A 357 1.16 -7.06 25.08
C ASP A 357 0.47 -8.41 25.21
N LEU A 358 -0.08 -8.95 24.13
CA LEU A 358 -0.59 -10.32 24.10
C LEU A 358 0.51 -11.35 24.33
N ALA A 359 1.73 -11.12 23.80
CA ALA A 359 2.87 -11.97 24.08
C ALA A 359 3.25 -11.97 25.57
N LYS A 360 3.19 -10.81 26.25
CA LYS A 360 3.41 -10.71 27.70
C LYS A 360 2.41 -11.55 28.51
N GLU A 361 1.19 -11.68 28.03
CA GLU A 361 0.14 -12.52 28.62
C GLU A 361 0.23 -13.99 28.17
N GLY A 362 1.24 -14.37 27.37
CA GLY A 362 1.48 -15.74 26.91
C GLY A 362 0.70 -16.17 25.67
N TYR A 363 0.05 -15.23 24.97
CA TYR A 363 -0.65 -15.52 23.71
C TYR A 363 0.31 -15.51 22.53
N TRP A 364 -0.03 -16.30 21.50
CA TRP A 364 0.68 -16.31 20.22
C TRP A 364 0.01 -15.33 19.26
N ALA A 365 0.60 -14.15 19.10
CA ALA A 365 0.02 -13.02 18.39
C ALA A 365 1.00 -12.45 17.34
N ILE A 366 0.55 -12.36 16.09
CA ILE A 366 1.39 -11.99 14.96
C ILE A 366 0.76 -10.80 14.25
N ASP A 367 1.49 -9.70 14.20
CA ASP A 367 1.15 -8.58 13.33
C ASP A 367 1.45 -8.95 11.86
N ILE A 368 0.39 -9.05 11.04
CA ILE A 368 0.46 -9.45 9.62
C ILE A 368 0.16 -8.30 8.65
N GLY A 369 -0.21 -7.12 9.13
CA GLY A 369 -0.36 -5.91 8.30
C GLY A 369 -1.20 -6.10 7.03
N HIS A 370 -0.68 -5.64 5.89
CA HIS A 370 -1.35 -5.67 4.59
C HIS A 370 -1.25 -7.02 3.84
N LEU A 371 -1.00 -8.13 4.54
CA LEU A 371 -0.78 -9.44 3.89
C LEU A 371 -1.94 -9.87 2.99
N ASP A 372 -3.19 -9.55 3.35
CA ASP A 372 -4.35 -9.88 2.54
C ASP A 372 -4.40 -9.08 1.22
N LEU A 373 -4.07 -7.78 1.23
CA LEU A 373 -3.97 -6.99 0.00
C LEU A 373 -2.88 -7.51 -0.93
N GLU A 374 -1.73 -7.90 -0.36
CA GLU A 374 -0.65 -8.55 -1.12
C GLU A 374 -1.12 -9.85 -1.78
N TYR A 375 -1.97 -10.62 -1.09
CA TYR A 375 -2.55 -11.84 -1.64
C TYR A 375 -3.57 -11.57 -2.75
N GLU A 376 -4.43 -10.57 -2.59
CA GLU A 376 -5.37 -10.12 -3.64
C GLU A 376 -4.64 -9.70 -4.92
N TRP A 377 -3.60 -8.87 -4.79
CA TRP A 377 -2.77 -8.46 -5.92
C TRP A 377 -2.07 -9.65 -6.57
N PHE A 378 -1.56 -10.59 -5.77
CA PHE A 378 -0.99 -11.83 -6.27
C PHE A 378 -1.99 -12.65 -7.07
N LEU A 379 -3.22 -12.83 -6.57
CA LEU A 379 -4.27 -13.58 -7.27
C LEU A 379 -4.59 -12.94 -8.62
N LYS A 380 -4.75 -11.61 -8.65
CA LYS A 380 -4.93 -10.84 -9.89
C LYS A 380 -3.74 -10.93 -10.84
N GLY A 381 -2.53 -11.10 -10.31
CA GLY A 381 -1.29 -11.04 -11.09
C GLY A 381 -0.89 -9.63 -11.51
N GLU A 382 -1.39 -8.63 -10.77
CA GLU A 382 -1.14 -7.21 -11.01
C GLU A 382 -0.44 -6.62 -9.77
N GLY A 383 0.30 -5.52 -9.92
CA GLY A 383 0.82 -4.79 -8.76
C GLY A 383 -0.29 -4.13 -7.92
N TYR A 384 0.04 -3.01 -7.28
CA TYR A 384 -0.95 -2.15 -6.63
C TYR A 384 -2.15 -1.90 -7.55
N SER A 385 -3.31 -2.44 -7.18
CA SER A 385 -4.53 -2.42 -7.99
C SER A 385 -5.77 -2.31 -7.10
N TYR A 386 -6.87 -1.84 -7.70
CA TYR A 386 -8.14 -1.56 -7.01
C TYR A 386 -8.79 -2.81 -6.42
N ILE A 387 -9.13 -2.84 -5.12
CA ILE A 387 -9.80 -3.96 -4.43
C ILE A 387 -11.17 -3.50 -3.89
N PRO A 388 -12.28 -3.69 -4.64
CA PRO A 388 -13.55 -3.03 -4.36
C PRO A 388 -14.16 -3.28 -2.98
N HIS A 389 -13.92 -4.46 -2.43
CA HIS A 389 -14.60 -4.93 -1.22
C HIS A 389 -13.73 -4.85 0.03
N LYS A 390 -12.54 -4.27 -0.05
CA LYS A 390 -11.59 -4.16 1.06
C LYS A 390 -10.96 -2.77 1.10
N TYR A 391 -10.55 -2.35 2.29
CA TYR A 391 -9.84 -1.10 2.45
C TYR A 391 -8.43 -1.22 1.86
N ASN A 392 -8.14 -0.44 0.83
CA ASN A 392 -6.83 -0.38 0.22
C ASN A 392 -6.35 1.07 0.17
N ASN A 393 -5.34 1.32 0.99
CA ASN A 393 -4.80 2.64 1.24
C ASN A 393 -3.50 2.92 0.47
N GLU A 394 -3.00 1.91 -0.25
CA GLU A 394 -1.81 1.98 -1.10
C GLU A 394 -2.16 2.43 -2.53
N VAL A 395 -3.46 2.38 -2.87
CA VAL A 395 -4.00 2.86 -4.15
C VAL A 395 -4.85 4.11 -3.91
N LEU A 396 -4.44 5.23 -4.51
CA LEU A 396 -5.16 6.51 -4.40
C LEU A 396 -6.63 6.35 -4.86
N GLY A 397 -7.57 6.63 -3.96
CA GLY A 397 -9.00 6.57 -4.21
C GLY A 397 -9.69 5.23 -3.88
N ASP A 398 -8.92 4.21 -3.49
CA ASP A 398 -9.39 2.86 -3.14
C ASP A 398 -9.73 2.71 -1.63
N SER A 399 -9.99 3.84 -0.96
CA SER A 399 -10.45 3.85 0.44
C SER A 399 -11.97 3.64 0.57
N ASN A 400 -12.70 3.77 -0.54
CA ASN A 400 -14.14 3.59 -0.64
C ASN A 400 -14.49 2.11 -0.86
N VAL A 401 -14.97 1.48 0.21
CA VAL A 401 -15.20 0.04 0.25
C VAL A 401 -16.66 -0.28 -0.01
N ILE A 402 -16.93 -1.10 -1.03
CA ILE A 402 -18.26 -1.63 -1.31
C ILE A 402 -18.63 -2.66 -0.22
N PRO A 403 -19.85 -2.60 0.37
CA PRO A 403 -20.28 -3.57 1.36
C PRO A 403 -20.24 -5.02 0.84
N VAL A 404 -19.86 -5.95 1.71
CA VAL A 404 -19.96 -7.40 1.45
C VAL A 404 -21.26 -7.95 2.02
N THR A 405 -21.79 -9.01 1.41
CA THR A 405 -23.01 -9.71 1.85
C THR A 405 -22.73 -11.14 2.30
N GLU A 406 -21.46 -11.50 2.50
CA GLU A 406 -21.03 -12.86 2.82
C GLU A 406 -21.41 -13.23 4.25
N GLU A 407 -22.41 -14.11 4.42
CA GLU A 407 -22.89 -14.54 5.74
C GLU A 407 -21.78 -15.17 6.60
N ALA A 408 -20.85 -15.90 5.97
CA ALA A 408 -19.72 -16.52 6.66
C ALA A 408 -18.80 -15.48 7.35
N TYR A 409 -18.60 -14.31 6.73
CA TYR A 409 -17.85 -13.21 7.34
C TYR A 409 -18.55 -12.74 8.62
N PHE A 410 -19.83 -12.39 8.54
CA PHE A 410 -20.59 -11.91 9.70
C PHE A 410 -20.71 -12.96 10.82
N ALA A 411 -20.89 -14.24 10.46
CA ALA A 411 -20.95 -15.34 11.42
C ALA A 411 -19.62 -15.63 12.13
N SER A 412 -18.50 -15.19 11.56
CA SER A 412 -17.18 -15.32 12.17
C SER A 412 -16.86 -14.23 13.21
N ILE A 413 -17.61 -13.13 13.22
CA ILE A 413 -17.41 -12.01 14.17
C ILE A 413 -17.87 -12.43 15.57
N VAL A 414 -16.95 -12.37 16.54
CA VAL A 414 -17.23 -12.65 17.96
C VAL A 414 -17.37 -11.39 18.79
N GLU A 415 -16.75 -10.28 18.37
CA GLU A 415 -16.87 -8.99 19.04
C GLU A 415 -16.63 -7.84 18.04
N SER A 416 -17.27 -6.69 18.30
CA SER A 416 -17.01 -5.44 17.57
C SER A 416 -16.76 -4.32 18.57
N VAL A 417 -15.60 -3.69 18.45
CA VAL A 417 -15.16 -2.53 19.22
C VAL A 417 -15.38 -1.30 18.35
N VAL A 418 -16.07 -0.29 18.90
CA VAL A 418 -16.48 0.93 18.19
C VAL A 418 -15.72 2.13 18.71
#